data_AF-A0A6S7A668-F1
#
_entry.id   AF-A0A6S7A668-F1
#
_cell.length_a   1.000
_cell.length_b   1.000
_cell.length_c   1.000
_cell.angle_alpha   90.00
_cell.angle_beta   90.00
_cell.angle_gamma   90.00
#
_symmetry.space_group_name_H-M   'P 1'
#
loop_
_entity.id
_entity.type
_entity.pdbx_description
1 polymer ?
#
loop_
_entity_poly.entity_id
_entity_poly.type
_entity_poly.pdbx_seq_one_letter_code
_entity_poly.pdbx_strand_id
1 'polypeptide(L)'
;MFVPDFLPLTGNPPDPMTALPDRSLSLPWRLATAAACLNLAYAILLQAYIVLASPFAERMREIYERPGMLAPTVAQMFAGAVLGGLVAWCTAQRWLARQGAGGVDRPGKMVAVLLAVLLVYNVLHSAALTLLQQGMFWLITTYREWLDENLGFYRDITRALVMGVPLKLVGILLGGLGSWLAVRVAAWSVTPAVGAGARPYLARHAAWIAGATLLLWQVHVSLALGAFLQMQTLSADLIQYAFGYWVLPVVVMAAAVLACRKAVPQALGAAGVGRAVAHGSFAFWMAQVLGVGLSILALRAMSWSQLARASSSNSAAVFSLAVYIALLVLGCVIGARLFYRRRNAERDTLIDAGRV
;
A
#
# COMPACT_ATOMS: atom_id res chain seq x y z
N MET A 1 -45.33 67.17 5.95
CA MET A 1 -44.01 67.83 5.87
C MET A 1 -43.02 66.69 5.59
N PHE A 2 -42.84 66.12 4.38
CA PHE A 2 -42.46 66.68 3.06
C PHE A 2 -41.20 67.57 3.21
N VAL A 3 -39.97 67.12 2.88
CA VAL A 3 -39.29 66.98 1.55
C VAL A 3 -37.78 66.66 1.83
N PRO A 4 -36.89 66.10 0.94
CA PRO A 4 -37.00 65.12 -0.17
C PRO A 4 -35.77 64.15 -0.35
N ASP A 5 -35.78 63.43 -1.48
CA ASP A 5 -34.85 62.48 -2.12
C ASP A 5 -33.35 62.84 -2.25
N PHE A 6 -32.49 61.80 -2.37
CA PHE A 6 -31.62 61.51 -3.54
C PHE A 6 -30.80 60.20 -3.31
N LEU A 7 -31.08 59.16 -4.10
CA LEU A 7 -30.14 58.06 -4.45
C LEU A 7 -29.46 58.42 -5.80
N PRO A 8 -28.41 57.74 -6.31
CA PRO A 8 -27.52 56.72 -5.71
C PRO A 8 -25.99 57.02 -5.96
N LEU A 9 -25.09 56.34 -5.22
CA LEU A 9 -23.71 56.13 -5.69
C LEU A 9 -23.50 54.63 -5.90
N THR A 10 -23.34 54.30 -7.17
CA THR A 10 -22.89 53.02 -7.73
C THR A 10 -21.57 52.58 -7.09
N GLY A 11 -21.64 51.68 -6.11
CA GLY A 11 -20.53 50.82 -5.75
C GLY A 11 -20.42 49.72 -6.79
N ASN A 12 -19.37 49.75 -7.60
CA ASN A 12 -19.06 48.69 -8.56
C ASN A 12 -19.16 47.30 -7.89
N PRO A 13 -19.73 46.29 -8.57
CA PRO A 13 -19.63 44.92 -8.10
C PRO A 13 -18.15 44.53 -8.02
N PRO A 14 -17.71 43.79 -6.99
CA PRO A 14 -16.36 43.27 -6.95
C PRO A 14 -16.14 42.33 -8.14
N ASP A 15 -15.07 42.59 -8.91
CA ASP A 15 -14.66 41.81 -10.07
C ASP A 15 -14.58 40.30 -9.75
N PRO A 16 -15.19 39.42 -10.57
CA PRO A 16 -15.09 37.98 -10.42
C PRO A 16 -13.83 37.46 -11.12
N MET A 17 -12.64 37.93 -10.72
CA MET A 17 -11.39 37.32 -11.17
C MET A 17 -10.37 37.23 -10.04
N THR A 18 -9.86 36.00 -9.85
CA THR A 18 -8.72 35.60 -9.00
C THR A 18 -9.00 35.21 -7.55
N ALA A 19 -10.07 34.44 -7.30
CA ALA A 19 -9.95 33.38 -6.30
C ALA A 19 -8.92 32.36 -6.83
N LEU A 20 -7.64 32.54 -6.47
CA LEU A 20 -6.63 31.48 -6.58
C LEU A 20 -7.26 30.21 -6.00
N PRO A 21 -7.35 29.09 -6.74
CA PRO A 21 -7.91 27.87 -6.18
C PRO A 21 -6.98 27.48 -5.04
N ASP A 22 -7.48 27.64 -3.81
CA ASP A 22 -6.75 27.34 -2.59
C ASP A 22 -6.23 25.90 -2.70
N ARG A 23 -4.93 25.75 -2.95
CA ARG A 23 -4.22 24.47 -3.13
C ARG A 23 -4.08 23.74 -1.79
N SER A 24 -4.99 23.96 -0.85
CA SER A 24 -5.02 23.26 0.41
C SER A 24 -5.26 21.76 0.16
N LEU A 25 -4.33 20.94 0.67
CA LEU A 25 -4.45 19.48 0.61
C LEU A 25 -5.81 19.08 1.18
N SER A 26 -6.56 18.26 0.43
CA SER A 26 -7.83 17.72 0.92
C SER A 26 -7.64 17.04 2.28
N LEU A 27 -8.63 17.12 3.17
CA LEU A 27 -8.56 16.51 4.50
C LEU A 27 -8.09 15.03 4.48
N PRO A 28 -8.58 14.15 3.59
CA PRO A 28 -8.06 12.79 3.52
C PRO A 28 -6.55 12.71 3.26
N TRP A 29 -5.96 13.67 2.52
CA TRP A 29 -4.53 13.68 2.13
C TRP A 29 -3.71 14.11 3.32
N ARG A 30 -4.23 15.08 4.09
CA ARG A 30 -3.63 15.50 5.36
C ARG A 30 -3.57 14.34 6.34
N LEU A 31 -4.67 13.61 6.51
CA LEU A 31 -4.73 12.43 7.40
C LEU A 31 -3.82 11.30 6.91
N ALA A 32 -3.82 11.03 5.60
CA ALA A 32 -2.96 10.03 4.99
C ALA A 32 -1.47 10.34 5.17
N THR A 33 -1.09 11.59 4.91
CA THR A 33 0.30 12.07 5.07
C THR A 33 0.71 12.01 6.54
N ALA A 34 -0.15 12.48 7.45
CA ALA A 34 0.11 12.42 8.89
C ALA A 34 0.30 10.97 9.37
N ALA A 35 -0.56 10.04 8.95
CA ALA A 35 -0.43 8.62 9.27
C ALA A 35 0.86 8.01 8.70
N ALA A 36 1.16 8.28 7.43
CA ALA A 36 2.37 7.79 6.78
C ALA A 36 3.65 8.31 7.47
N CYS A 37 3.72 9.62 7.74
CA CYS A 37 4.85 10.24 8.41
C CYS A 37 5.03 9.72 9.84
N LEU A 38 3.95 9.56 10.61
CA LEU A 38 4.03 9.02 11.97
C LEU A 38 4.49 7.56 11.97
N ASN A 39 3.95 6.72 11.08
CA ASN A 39 4.38 5.33 10.97
C ASN A 39 5.85 5.22 10.55
N LEU A 40 6.30 6.07 9.62
CA LEU A 40 7.70 6.12 9.21
C LEU A 40 8.60 6.58 10.37
N ALA A 41 8.23 7.67 11.05
CA ALA A 41 8.98 8.21 12.18
C ALA A 41 9.07 7.19 13.32
N TYR A 42 7.95 6.54 13.67
CA TYR A 42 7.92 5.47 14.66
C TYR A 42 8.83 4.31 14.28
N ALA A 43 8.79 3.84 13.02
CA ALA A 43 9.61 2.74 12.56
C ALA A 43 11.12 3.10 12.58
N ILE A 44 11.47 4.33 12.20
CA ILE A 44 12.85 4.84 12.29
C ILE A 44 13.30 4.88 13.76
N LEU A 45 12.48 5.44 14.66
CA LEU A 45 12.80 5.54 16.08
C LEU A 45 12.95 4.15 16.73
N LEU A 46 12.05 3.22 16.43
CA LEU A 46 12.13 1.85 16.90
C LEU A 46 13.41 1.17 16.41
N GLN A 47 13.75 1.34 15.13
CA GLN A 47 14.98 0.78 14.58
C GLN A 47 16.22 1.42 15.19
N ALA A 48 16.23 2.74 15.36
CA ALA A 48 17.33 3.46 16.01
C ALA A 48 17.51 2.98 17.46
N TYR A 49 16.42 2.78 18.20
CA TYR A 49 16.47 2.18 19.53
C TYR A 49 17.10 0.79 19.51
N ILE A 50 16.67 -0.09 18.59
CA ILE A 50 17.21 -1.45 18.46
C ILE A 50 18.72 -1.44 18.21
N VAL A 51 19.21 -0.57 17.32
CA VAL A 51 20.63 -0.51 16.92
C VAL A 51 21.51 0.26 17.91
N LEU A 52 20.98 1.31 18.56
CA LEU A 52 21.79 2.23 19.35
C LEU A 52 21.71 1.97 20.86
N ALA A 53 20.53 1.60 21.37
CA ALA A 53 20.23 1.65 22.80
C ALA A 53 19.66 0.35 23.40
N SER A 54 19.32 -0.65 22.59
CA SER A 54 18.79 -1.92 23.11
C SER A 54 19.88 -2.71 23.87
N PRO A 55 19.50 -3.64 24.77
CA PRO A 55 20.46 -4.54 25.43
C PRO A 55 21.30 -5.38 24.46
N PHE A 56 20.92 -5.45 23.19
CA PHE A 56 21.61 -6.18 22.13
C PHE A 56 22.21 -5.24 21.07
N ALA A 57 22.38 -3.95 21.38
CA ALA A 57 22.76 -2.91 20.42
C ALA A 57 24.04 -3.25 19.65
N GLU A 58 25.09 -3.73 20.32
CA GLU A 58 26.36 -4.09 19.68
C GLU A 58 26.17 -5.20 18.62
N ARG A 59 25.53 -6.31 19.01
CA ARG A 59 25.19 -7.39 18.09
C ARG A 59 24.27 -6.93 16.95
N MET A 60 23.34 -6.02 17.23
CA MET A 60 22.44 -5.48 16.20
C MET A 60 23.21 -4.61 15.20
N ARG A 61 24.18 -3.79 15.64
CA ARG A 61 25.03 -3.02 14.71
C ARG A 61 25.76 -3.93 13.74
N GLU A 62 26.41 -4.98 14.23
CA GLU A 62 27.10 -5.97 13.38
C GLU A 62 26.16 -6.63 12.35
N ILE A 63 24.92 -6.93 12.74
CA ILE A 63 23.91 -7.48 11.84
C ILE A 63 23.50 -6.46 10.78
N TYR A 64 23.29 -5.20 11.18
CA TYR A 64 22.80 -4.12 10.30
C TYR A 64 23.88 -3.45 9.45
N GLU A 65 25.17 -3.68 9.73
CA GLU A 65 26.26 -3.34 8.82
C GLU A 65 26.18 -4.12 7.50
N ARG A 66 25.49 -5.27 7.49
CA ARG A 66 25.30 -6.07 6.28
C ARG A 66 24.27 -5.40 5.36
N PRO A 67 24.61 -5.15 4.08
CA PRO A 67 23.68 -4.57 3.10
C PRO A 67 22.37 -5.35 2.98
N GLY A 68 22.44 -6.67 3.14
CA GLY A 68 21.30 -7.57 3.11
C GLY A 68 20.32 -7.40 4.27
N MET A 69 20.69 -6.74 5.35
CA MET A 69 19.78 -6.45 6.47
C MET A 69 19.25 -5.02 6.41
N LEU A 70 20.08 -4.06 5.98
CA LEU A 70 19.71 -2.64 5.91
C LEU A 70 18.63 -2.37 4.85
N ALA A 71 18.86 -2.80 3.60
CA ALA A 71 17.96 -2.52 2.49
C ALA A 71 16.53 -3.05 2.68
N PRO A 72 16.30 -4.31 3.09
CA PRO A 72 14.94 -4.80 3.32
C PRO A 72 14.27 -4.15 4.53
N THR A 73 15.01 -3.80 5.58
CA THR A 73 14.44 -3.11 6.75
C THR A 73 13.90 -1.74 6.37
N VAL A 74 14.67 -0.96 5.62
CA VAL A 74 14.19 0.33 5.13
C VAL A 74 12.97 0.11 4.21
N ALA A 75 12.97 -0.89 3.33
CA ALA A 75 11.83 -1.17 2.44
C ALA A 75 10.57 -1.54 3.24
N GLN A 76 10.73 -2.28 4.33
CA GLN A 76 9.64 -2.61 5.26
C GLN A 76 9.07 -1.35 5.94
N MET A 77 9.90 -0.39 6.34
CA MET A 77 9.44 0.88 6.92
C MET A 77 8.57 1.66 5.93
N PHE A 78 9.02 1.78 4.68
CA PHE A 78 8.26 2.47 3.63
C PHE A 78 6.95 1.75 3.32
N ALA A 79 6.95 0.41 3.23
CA ALA A 79 5.73 -0.36 3.03
C ALA A 79 4.71 -0.12 4.15
N GLY A 80 5.15 -0.11 5.42
CA GLY A 80 4.29 0.21 6.56
C GLY A 80 3.70 1.63 6.50
N ALA A 81 4.52 2.61 6.13
CA ALA A 81 4.07 4.00 5.96
C ALA A 81 3.03 4.13 4.82
N VAL A 82 3.28 3.52 3.67
CA VAL A 82 2.36 3.51 2.52
C VAL A 82 1.04 2.81 2.88
N LEU A 83 1.11 1.65 3.56
CA LEU A 83 -0.08 0.93 4.01
C LEU A 83 -0.94 1.81 4.93
N GLY A 84 -0.33 2.40 5.96
CA GLY A 84 -1.06 3.24 6.90
C GLY A 84 -1.67 4.49 6.27
N GLY A 85 -0.90 5.16 5.40
CA GLY A 85 -1.40 6.32 4.64
C GLY A 85 -2.54 5.96 3.69
N LEU A 86 -2.43 4.84 2.97
CA LEU A 86 -3.46 4.36 2.05
C LEU A 86 -4.75 4.03 2.80
N VAL A 87 -4.66 3.29 3.92
CA VAL A 87 -5.83 2.94 4.74
C VAL A 87 -6.46 4.19 5.34
N ALA A 88 -5.66 5.14 5.83
CA ALA A 88 -6.16 6.39 6.39
C ALA A 88 -6.90 7.22 5.33
N TRP A 89 -6.31 7.40 4.14
CA TRP A 89 -6.94 8.06 2.99
C TRP A 89 -8.29 7.42 2.66
N CYS A 90 -8.28 6.09 2.47
CA CYS A 90 -9.45 5.31 2.07
C CYS A 90 -10.58 5.39 3.10
N THR A 91 -10.24 5.30 4.38
CA THR A 91 -11.21 5.36 5.49
C THR A 91 -11.80 6.77 5.61
N ALA A 92 -10.97 7.81 5.54
CA ALA A 92 -11.42 9.20 5.61
C ALA A 92 -12.32 9.56 4.43
N GLN A 93 -11.93 9.18 3.21
CA GLN A 93 -12.71 9.44 2.00
C GLN A 93 -14.06 8.75 2.04
N ARG A 94 -14.11 7.49 2.49
CA ARG A 94 -15.38 6.75 2.62
C ARG A 94 -16.28 7.34 3.71
N TRP A 95 -15.70 7.78 4.82
CA TRP A 95 -16.46 8.42 5.89
C TRP A 95 -17.06 9.75 5.42
N LEU A 96 -16.26 10.63 4.81
CA LEU A 96 -16.72 11.91 4.24
C LEU A 96 -17.81 11.72 3.18
N ALA A 97 -17.63 10.74 2.28
CA ALA A 97 -18.63 10.42 1.26
C ALA A 97 -19.98 9.99 1.86
N ARG A 98 -19.97 9.22 2.96
CA ARG A 98 -21.19 8.80 3.66
C ARG A 98 -21.91 9.97 4.35
N GLN A 99 -21.16 10.97 4.77
CA GLN A 99 -21.69 12.18 5.41
C GLN A 99 -22.05 13.28 4.40
N GLY A 100 -21.81 13.05 3.10
CA GLY A 100 -22.01 14.08 2.08
C GLY A 100 -21.11 15.31 2.23
N ALA A 101 -20.01 15.21 2.98
CA ALA A 101 -19.18 16.36 3.36
C ALA A 101 -17.82 16.37 2.64
N GLY A 102 -17.35 17.55 2.26
CA GLY A 102 -16.02 17.79 1.70
C GLY A 102 -14.92 18.00 2.74
N GLY A 103 -15.30 18.17 4.02
CA GLY A 103 -14.39 18.46 5.13
C GLY A 103 -15.08 18.34 6.50
N VAL A 104 -14.43 18.88 7.53
CA VAL A 104 -14.89 18.87 8.93
C VAL A 104 -14.72 20.24 9.55
N ASP A 105 -15.44 20.52 10.63
CA ASP A 105 -15.39 21.75 11.41
C ASP A 105 -13.98 22.06 11.97
N ARG A 106 -13.27 21.04 12.47
CA ARG A 106 -11.98 21.18 13.15
C ARG A 106 -10.94 20.21 12.59
N PRO A 107 -10.39 20.46 11.39
CA PRO A 107 -9.47 19.53 10.73
C PRO A 107 -8.18 19.31 11.52
N GLY A 108 -7.69 20.33 12.24
CA GLY A 108 -6.50 20.19 13.11
C GLY A 108 -6.73 19.24 14.28
N LYS A 109 -7.91 19.29 14.91
CA LYS A 109 -8.28 18.38 16.01
C LYS A 109 -8.33 16.93 15.52
N MET A 110 -8.92 16.69 14.36
CA MET A 110 -8.98 15.35 13.77
C MET A 110 -7.58 14.77 13.52
N VAL A 111 -6.65 15.58 13.00
CA VAL A 111 -5.25 15.16 12.79
C VAL A 111 -4.56 14.86 14.11
N ALA A 112 -4.73 15.70 15.14
CA ALA A 112 -4.13 15.48 16.46
C ALA A 112 -4.61 14.18 17.11
N VAL A 113 -5.94 13.91 17.08
CA VAL A 113 -6.51 12.67 17.63
C VAL A 113 -6.03 11.45 16.83
N LEU A 114 -5.95 11.55 15.49
CA LEU A 114 -5.40 10.49 14.65
C LEU A 114 -3.97 10.13 15.09
N LEU A 115 -3.10 11.13 15.24
CA LEU A 115 -1.71 10.92 15.63
C LEU A 115 -1.58 10.30 17.02
N ALA A 116 -2.37 10.77 17.99
CA ALA A 116 -2.38 10.22 19.35
C ALA A 116 -2.79 8.74 19.36
N VAL A 117 -3.88 8.39 18.66
CA VAL A 117 -4.36 7.00 18.60
C VAL A 117 -3.36 6.11 17.85
N LEU A 118 -2.78 6.59 16.74
CA LEU A 118 -1.76 5.85 16.01
C LEU A 118 -0.49 5.61 16.84
N LEU A 119 -0.07 6.58 17.66
CA LEU A 119 1.11 6.42 18.51
C LEU A 119 0.90 5.30 19.54
N VAL A 120 -0.25 5.31 20.23
CA VAL A 120 -0.62 4.24 21.17
C VAL A 120 -0.72 2.90 20.44
N TYR A 121 -1.37 2.88 19.27
CA TYR A 121 -1.52 1.68 18.47
C TYR A 121 -0.17 1.10 18.04
N ASN A 122 0.78 1.93 17.60
CA ASN A 122 2.10 1.49 17.17
C ASN A 122 2.88 0.81 18.29
N VAL A 123 2.77 1.31 19.52
CA VAL A 123 3.35 0.63 20.70
C VAL A 123 2.69 -0.73 20.94
N LEU A 124 1.35 -0.78 20.93
CA LEU A 124 0.61 -2.04 21.10
C LEU A 124 0.91 -3.04 19.98
N HIS A 125 1.05 -2.56 18.75
CA HIS A 125 1.37 -3.35 17.58
C HIS A 125 2.77 -3.98 17.71
N SER A 126 3.78 -3.21 18.10
CA SER A 126 5.14 -3.72 18.35
C SER A 126 5.17 -4.74 19.49
N ALA A 127 4.42 -4.51 20.57
CA ALA A 127 4.29 -5.46 21.66
C ALA A 127 3.61 -6.76 21.20
N ALA A 128 2.50 -6.66 20.46
CA ALA A 128 1.79 -7.81 19.92
C ALA A 128 2.64 -8.65 18.96
N LEU A 129 3.41 -8.00 18.07
CA LEU A 129 4.31 -8.71 17.16
C LEU A 129 5.46 -9.39 17.92
N THR A 130 6.01 -8.75 18.95
CA THR A 130 7.04 -9.36 19.80
C THR A 130 6.50 -10.59 20.53
N LEU A 131 5.31 -10.49 21.14
CA LEU A 131 4.67 -11.61 21.81
C LEU A 131 4.34 -12.75 20.84
N LEU A 132 3.85 -12.41 19.64
CA LEU A 132 3.59 -13.41 18.60
C LEU A 132 4.88 -14.09 18.14
N GLN A 133 5.97 -13.34 17.96
CA GLN A 133 7.26 -13.90 17.57
C GLN A 133 7.81 -14.84 18.65
N GLN A 134 7.70 -14.44 19.92
CA GLN A 134 8.08 -15.30 21.04
C GLN A 134 7.20 -16.56 21.15
N GLY A 135 5.89 -16.43 20.97
CA GLY A 135 4.96 -17.56 20.94
C GLY A 135 5.25 -18.54 19.79
N MET A 136 5.56 -18.01 18.61
CA MET A 136 5.98 -18.83 17.46
C MET A 136 7.30 -19.56 17.73
N PHE A 137 8.28 -18.89 18.35
CA PHE A 137 9.53 -19.54 18.74
C PHE A 137 9.28 -20.68 19.74
N TRP A 138 8.46 -20.42 20.77
CA TRP A 138 8.11 -21.42 21.77
C TRP A 138 7.38 -22.62 21.17
N LEU A 139 6.42 -22.40 20.26
CA LEU A 139 5.71 -23.47 19.55
C LEU A 139 6.70 -24.40 18.82
N ILE A 140 7.69 -23.83 18.15
CA ILE A 140 8.67 -24.56 17.35
C ILE A 140 9.63 -25.36 18.22
N THR A 141 10.11 -24.76 19.31
CA THR A 141 11.04 -25.45 20.21
C THR A 141 10.34 -26.55 21.00
N THR A 142 9.06 -26.38 21.33
CA THR A 142 8.30 -27.30 22.19
C THR A 142 7.69 -28.45 21.41
N TYR A 143 7.09 -28.19 20.24
CA TYR A 143 6.36 -29.18 19.45
C TYR A 143 7.15 -29.63 18.21
N ARG A 144 8.49 -29.61 18.31
CA ARG A 144 9.40 -29.89 17.19
C ARG A 144 9.04 -31.19 16.45
N GLU A 145 9.00 -32.31 17.15
CA GLU A 145 8.76 -33.64 16.57
C GLU A 145 7.40 -33.73 15.89
N TRP A 146 6.36 -33.21 16.54
CA TRP A 146 5.02 -33.17 15.97
C TRP A 146 4.94 -32.31 14.70
N LEU A 147 5.62 -31.16 14.68
CA LEU A 147 5.70 -30.29 13.50
C LEU A 147 6.46 -30.99 12.37
N ASP A 148 7.50 -31.76 12.69
CA ASP A 148 8.29 -32.49 11.70
C ASP A 148 7.51 -33.59 11.02
N GLU A 149 6.77 -34.37 11.79
CA GLU A 149 5.96 -35.49 11.30
C GLU A 149 4.76 -35.02 10.47
N ASN A 150 4.09 -33.93 10.87
CA ASN A 150 2.84 -33.50 10.24
C ASN A 150 3.02 -32.43 9.16
N LEU A 151 4.05 -31.60 9.26
CA LEU A 151 4.29 -30.47 8.34
C LEU A 151 5.59 -30.61 7.55
N GLY A 152 6.41 -31.64 7.82
CA GLY A 152 7.74 -31.78 7.20
C GLY A 152 8.67 -30.61 7.54
N PHE A 153 8.55 -30.08 8.76
CA PHE A 153 9.04 -28.75 9.17
C PHE A 153 10.56 -28.58 8.98
N TYR A 154 11.40 -29.62 9.15
CA TYR A 154 12.86 -29.54 8.88
C TYR A 154 13.30 -29.61 7.43
N ARG A 155 12.40 -29.65 6.43
CA ARG A 155 12.82 -29.25 5.09
C ARG A 155 13.03 -27.73 5.11
N ASP A 156 14.28 -27.29 4.98
CA ASP A 156 14.78 -25.92 5.28
C ASP A 156 13.87 -24.76 4.82
N ILE A 157 13.15 -24.95 3.72
CA ILE A 157 12.24 -23.97 3.11
C ILE A 157 10.94 -23.79 3.89
N THR A 158 10.36 -24.88 4.40
CA THR A 158 9.05 -24.88 5.07
C THR A 158 9.12 -24.15 6.41
N ARG A 159 10.21 -24.32 7.16
CA ARG A 159 10.43 -23.66 8.45
C ARG A 159 10.46 -22.13 8.34
N ALA A 160 11.22 -21.60 7.38
CA ALA A 160 11.34 -20.16 7.18
C ALA A 160 10.00 -19.53 6.77
N LEU A 161 9.24 -20.21 5.91
CA LEU A 161 7.91 -19.76 5.49
C LEU A 161 6.90 -19.79 6.64
N VAL A 162 6.86 -20.87 7.44
CA VAL A 162 5.92 -20.98 8.57
C VAL A 162 6.25 -20.00 9.70
N MET A 163 7.53 -19.67 9.92
CA MET A 163 7.89 -18.61 10.86
C MET A 163 7.56 -17.22 10.33
N GLY A 164 7.90 -16.94 9.08
CA GLY A 164 7.83 -15.58 8.53
C GLY A 164 6.43 -15.15 8.09
N VAL A 165 5.69 -16.03 7.42
CA VAL A 165 4.42 -15.67 6.76
C VAL A 165 3.33 -15.27 7.76
N PRO A 166 3.04 -16.03 8.83
CA PRO A 166 2.02 -15.64 9.80
C PRO A 166 2.35 -14.31 10.48
N LEU A 167 3.61 -14.12 10.90
CA LEU A 167 4.08 -12.86 11.50
C LEU A 167 3.88 -11.68 10.54
N LYS A 168 4.19 -11.86 9.26
CA LYS A 168 3.99 -10.81 8.24
C LYS A 168 2.52 -10.53 7.95
N LEU A 169 1.69 -11.56 7.81
CA LEU A 169 0.26 -11.40 7.58
C LEU A 169 -0.40 -10.68 8.78
N VAL A 170 -0.10 -11.11 10.00
CA VAL A 170 -0.61 -10.45 11.21
C VAL A 170 -0.12 -9.00 11.27
N GLY A 171 1.16 -8.73 10.98
CA GLY A 171 1.69 -7.37 10.96
C GLY A 171 1.01 -6.45 9.93
N ILE A 172 0.71 -6.97 8.73
CA ILE A 172 -0.03 -6.22 7.71
C ILE A 172 -1.46 -5.94 8.19
N LEU A 173 -2.14 -6.95 8.75
CA LEU A 173 -3.52 -6.83 9.23
C LEU A 173 -3.61 -5.85 10.40
N LEU A 174 -2.71 -5.93 11.38
CA LEU A 174 -2.64 -5.01 12.49
C LEU A 174 -2.29 -3.59 12.00
N GLY A 175 -1.28 -3.42 11.16
CA GLY A 175 -0.94 -2.11 10.60
C GLY A 175 -2.11 -1.43 9.88
N GLY A 176 -2.88 -2.21 9.11
CA GLY A 176 -4.11 -1.74 8.48
C GLY A 176 -5.21 -1.42 9.49
N LEU A 177 -5.46 -2.31 10.45
CA LEU A 177 -6.48 -2.13 11.49
C LEU A 177 -6.23 -0.88 12.34
N GLY A 178 -4.98 -0.63 12.73
CA GLY A 178 -4.60 0.55 13.50
C GLY A 178 -4.91 1.85 12.78
N SER A 179 -4.54 1.93 11.51
CA SER A 179 -4.79 3.12 10.68
C SER A 179 -6.29 3.34 10.43
N TRP A 180 -7.04 2.25 10.24
CA TRP A 180 -8.49 2.32 10.13
C TRP A 180 -9.14 2.80 11.44
N LEU A 181 -8.75 2.21 12.57
CA LEU A 181 -9.30 2.54 13.89
C LEU A 181 -8.98 3.99 14.26
N ALA A 182 -7.75 4.44 14.01
CA ALA A 182 -7.33 5.81 14.30
C ALA A 182 -8.18 6.83 13.55
N VAL A 183 -8.49 6.61 12.26
CA VAL A 183 -9.40 7.49 11.52
C VAL A 183 -10.82 7.46 12.08
N ARG A 184 -11.31 6.28 12.50
CA ARG A 184 -12.66 6.14 13.08
C ARG A 184 -12.79 6.88 14.41
N VAL A 185 -11.81 6.75 15.29
CA VAL A 185 -11.77 7.46 16.57
C VAL A 185 -11.60 8.96 16.35
N ALA A 186 -10.71 9.37 15.44
CA ALA A 186 -10.55 10.77 15.07
C ALA A 186 -11.84 11.39 14.52
N ALA A 187 -12.59 10.64 13.72
CA ALA A 187 -13.87 11.08 13.17
C ALA A 187 -14.95 11.28 14.25
N TRP A 188 -14.90 10.58 15.39
CA TRP A 188 -15.81 10.83 16.52
C TRP A 188 -15.55 12.17 17.21
N SER A 189 -14.39 12.79 16.99
CA SER A 189 -13.99 14.02 17.67
C SER A 189 -14.42 15.31 16.95
N VAL A 190 -15.02 15.20 15.77
CA VAL A 190 -15.33 16.30 14.84
C VAL A 190 -16.72 16.15 14.21
N THR A 191 -17.24 17.24 13.65
CA THR A 191 -18.50 17.25 12.90
C THR A 191 -18.25 17.47 11.40
N PRO A 192 -19.01 16.83 10.51
CA PRO A 192 -18.90 17.07 9.07
C PRO A 192 -19.24 18.54 8.74
N ALA A 193 -18.42 19.20 7.93
CA ALA A 193 -18.68 20.57 7.52
C ALA A 193 -19.86 20.63 6.54
N VAL A 194 -20.85 21.48 6.82
CA VAL A 194 -22.01 21.72 5.95
C VAL A 194 -21.59 22.70 4.85
N GLY A 195 -21.86 22.38 3.58
CA GLY A 195 -21.81 23.36 2.47
C GLY A 195 -20.93 22.99 1.27
N ALA A 196 -19.91 22.13 1.43
CA ALA A 196 -19.17 21.58 0.30
C ALA A 196 -19.46 20.09 0.21
N GLY A 197 -20.22 19.66 -0.79
CA GLY A 197 -20.50 18.24 -1.02
C GLY A 197 -19.23 17.39 -1.06
N ALA A 198 -19.36 16.09 -0.80
CA ALA A 198 -18.21 15.18 -0.80
C ALA A 198 -17.43 15.25 -2.13
N ARG A 199 -16.10 15.40 -2.04
CA ARG A 199 -15.23 15.43 -3.23
C ARG A 199 -15.35 14.11 -4.01
N PRO A 200 -15.47 14.15 -5.34
CA PRO A 200 -15.73 12.96 -6.14
C PRO A 200 -14.54 11.98 -6.11
N TYR A 201 -14.86 10.69 -6.11
CA TYR A 201 -13.90 9.62 -6.33
C TYR A 201 -13.63 9.47 -7.83
N LEU A 202 -12.37 9.63 -8.25
CA LEU A 202 -11.97 9.76 -9.65
C LEU A 202 -11.12 8.58 -10.10
N ALA A 203 -11.10 8.31 -11.40
CA ALA A 203 -10.30 7.24 -12.02
C ALA A 203 -8.82 7.27 -11.60
N ARG A 204 -8.23 8.46 -11.48
CA ARG A 204 -6.86 8.64 -10.98
C ARG A 204 -6.65 8.12 -9.56
N HIS A 205 -7.64 8.28 -8.67
CA HIS A 205 -7.57 7.77 -7.30
C HIS A 205 -7.67 6.24 -7.30
N ALA A 206 -8.55 5.66 -8.12
CA ALA A 206 -8.64 4.21 -8.28
C ALA A 206 -7.34 3.60 -8.82
N ALA A 207 -6.74 4.19 -9.85
CA ALA A 207 -5.47 3.74 -10.40
C ALA A 207 -4.33 3.82 -9.37
N TRP A 208 -4.27 4.91 -8.58
CA TRP A 208 -3.25 5.07 -7.55
C TRP A 208 -3.42 4.06 -6.40
N ILE A 209 -4.66 3.83 -5.94
CA ILE A 209 -4.96 2.83 -4.91
C ILE A 209 -4.62 1.42 -5.41
N ALA A 210 -4.97 1.08 -6.65
CA ALA A 210 -4.65 -0.22 -7.24
C ALA A 210 -3.13 -0.42 -7.35
N GLY A 211 -2.41 0.58 -7.88
CA GLY A 211 -0.95 0.54 -7.99
C GLY A 211 -0.24 0.47 -6.63
N ALA A 212 -0.71 1.23 -5.63
CA ALA A 212 -0.18 1.17 -4.27
C ALA A 212 -0.44 -0.18 -3.60
N THR A 213 -1.64 -0.77 -3.79
CA THR A 213 -1.97 -2.10 -3.27
C THR A 213 -1.08 -3.18 -3.90
N LEU A 214 -0.86 -3.11 -5.22
CA LEU A 214 0.03 -4.00 -5.94
C LEU A 214 1.48 -3.86 -5.45
N LEU A 215 1.97 -2.64 -5.27
CA LEU A 215 3.31 -2.40 -4.74
C LEU A 215 3.47 -2.96 -3.33
N LEU A 216 2.46 -2.79 -2.45
CA LEU A 216 2.49 -3.34 -1.10
C LEU A 216 2.65 -4.86 -1.16
N TRP A 217 1.87 -5.55 -1.99
CA TRP A 217 2.05 -6.99 -2.19
C TRP A 217 3.43 -7.35 -2.74
N GLN A 218 3.90 -6.63 -3.75
CA GLN A 218 5.22 -6.84 -4.33
C GLN A 218 6.32 -6.74 -3.28
N VAL A 219 6.33 -5.66 -2.49
CA VAL A 219 7.35 -5.43 -1.46
C VAL A 219 7.27 -6.51 -0.39
N HIS A 220 6.08 -6.84 0.11
CA HIS A 220 5.94 -7.87 1.14
C HIS A 220 6.36 -9.27 0.67
N VAL A 221 6.00 -9.66 -0.55
CA VAL A 221 6.43 -10.95 -1.13
C VAL A 221 7.94 -10.93 -1.42
N SER A 222 8.49 -9.82 -1.92
CA SER A 222 9.93 -9.69 -2.17
C SER A 222 10.74 -9.72 -0.87
N LEU A 223 10.23 -9.13 0.21
CA LEU A 223 10.86 -9.20 1.54
C LEU A 223 10.83 -10.63 2.09
N ALA A 224 9.70 -11.35 1.95
CA ALA A 224 9.59 -12.73 2.42
C ALA A 224 10.51 -13.68 1.62
N LEU A 225 10.48 -13.58 0.29
CA LEU A 225 11.32 -14.39 -0.58
C LEU A 225 12.80 -14.02 -0.47
N GLY A 226 13.11 -12.73 -0.38
CA GLY A 226 14.47 -12.22 -0.23
C GLY A 226 15.11 -12.64 1.08
N ALA A 227 14.38 -12.57 2.20
CA ALA A 227 14.86 -13.09 3.49
C ALA A 227 15.15 -14.60 3.43
N PHE A 228 14.33 -15.36 2.70
CA PHE A 228 14.57 -16.79 2.47
C PHE A 228 15.81 -17.05 1.61
N LEU A 229 15.95 -16.35 0.47
CA LEU A 229 17.09 -16.54 -0.44
C LEU A 229 18.43 -16.09 0.19
N GLN A 230 18.42 -15.07 1.04
CA GLN A 230 19.59 -14.65 1.81
C GLN A 230 20.10 -15.71 2.78
N MET A 231 19.21 -16.57 3.30
CA MET A 231 19.63 -17.73 4.11
C MET A 231 20.36 -18.79 3.27
N GLN A 232 20.22 -18.75 1.95
CA GLN A 232 20.78 -19.76 1.03
C GLN A 232 21.97 -19.26 0.22
N THR A 233 22.11 -17.94 0.00
CA THR A 233 23.19 -17.36 -0.80
C THR A 233 23.62 -15.98 -0.28
N LEU A 234 24.92 -15.80 -0.06
CA LEU A 234 25.54 -14.60 0.52
C LEU A 234 26.58 -14.04 -0.45
N SER A 235 26.23 -13.07 -1.30
CA SER A 235 27.25 -12.29 -2.07
C SER A 235 26.71 -11.08 -2.84
N ALA A 236 25.56 -10.49 -2.46
CA ALA A 236 25.08 -9.28 -3.12
C ALA A 236 25.57 -8.01 -2.40
N ASP A 237 26.16 -7.08 -3.16
CA ASP A 237 26.56 -5.77 -2.66
C ASP A 237 25.36 -4.82 -2.48
N LEU A 238 25.55 -3.72 -1.74
CA LEU A 238 24.52 -2.72 -1.42
C LEU A 238 23.78 -2.21 -2.66
N ILE A 239 24.49 -2.03 -3.78
CA ILE A 239 23.88 -1.56 -5.03
C ILE A 239 22.87 -2.58 -5.57
N GLN A 240 23.20 -3.87 -5.55
CA GLN A 240 22.29 -4.92 -6.02
C GLN A 240 21.03 -4.99 -5.14
N TYR A 241 21.20 -4.83 -3.83
CA TYR A 241 20.08 -4.70 -2.90
C TYR A 241 19.26 -3.42 -3.13
N ALA A 242 19.91 -2.30 -3.45
CA ALA A 242 19.24 -1.06 -3.78
C ALA A 242 18.35 -1.23 -5.03
N PHE A 243 18.87 -1.87 -6.07
CA PHE A 243 18.09 -2.17 -7.27
C PHE A 243 16.91 -3.10 -6.99
N GLY A 244 17.12 -4.19 -6.24
CA GLY A 244 16.10 -5.19 -5.96
C GLY A 244 14.97 -4.70 -5.05
N TYR A 245 15.29 -3.97 -3.97
CA TYR A 245 14.31 -3.53 -2.98
C TYR A 245 13.72 -2.13 -3.22
N TRP A 246 14.29 -1.34 -4.14
CA TRP A 246 13.87 0.06 -4.36
C TRP A 246 13.58 0.38 -5.81
N VAL A 247 14.59 0.31 -6.68
CA VAL A 247 14.47 0.75 -8.07
C VAL A 247 13.42 -0.10 -8.79
N LEU A 248 13.52 -1.42 -8.66
CA LEU A 248 12.61 -2.35 -9.31
C LEU A 248 11.16 -2.17 -8.81
N PRO A 249 10.87 -2.11 -7.50
CA PRO A 249 9.53 -1.77 -7.00
C PRO A 249 8.99 -0.43 -7.49
N VAL A 250 9.81 0.63 -7.58
CA VAL A 250 9.38 1.94 -8.10
C VAL A 250 9.01 1.85 -9.57
N VAL A 251 9.83 1.19 -10.39
CA VAL A 251 9.56 0.96 -11.81
C VAL A 251 8.27 0.16 -11.99
N VAL A 252 8.11 -0.92 -11.22
CA VAL A 252 6.90 -1.75 -11.19
C VAL A 252 5.68 -0.94 -10.79
N MET A 253 5.79 -0.09 -9.76
CA MET A 253 4.69 0.79 -9.32
C MET A 253 4.30 1.78 -10.42
N ALA A 254 5.28 2.44 -11.04
CA ALA A 254 5.03 3.41 -12.10
C ALA A 254 4.33 2.73 -13.29
N ALA A 255 4.83 1.57 -13.72
CA ALA A 255 4.22 0.76 -14.76
C ALA A 255 2.78 0.34 -14.40
N ALA A 256 2.56 -0.16 -13.18
CA ALA A 256 1.25 -0.56 -12.69
C ALA A 256 0.27 0.61 -12.63
N VAL A 257 0.66 1.76 -12.07
CA VAL A 257 -0.20 2.95 -12.00
C VAL A 257 -0.55 3.45 -13.40
N LEU A 258 0.41 3.48 -14.33
CA LEU A 258 0.17 3.87 -15.71
C LEU A 258 -0.78 2.89 -16.43
N ALA A 259 -0.53 1.59 -16.29
CA ALA A 259 -1.35 0.54 -16.89
C ALA A 259 -2.78 0.56 -16.34
N CYS A 260 -2.92 0.57 -15.01
CA CYS A 260 -4.21 0.64 -14.35
C CYS A 260 -4.94 1.96 -14.64
N ARG A 261 -4.23 3.10 -14.76
CA ARG A 261 -4.85 4.38 -15.19
C ARG A 261 -5.39 4.32 -16.61
N LYS A 262 -4.67 3.67 -17.54
CA LYS A 262 -5.14 3.49 -18.92
C LYS A 262 -6.29 2.49 -19.02
N ALA A 263 -6.33 1.49 -18.14
CA ALA A 263 -7.34 0.44 -18.15
C ALA A 263 -8.65 0.82 -17.41
N VAL A 264 -8.56 1.62 -16.34
CA VAL A 264 -9.72 2.02 -15.53
C VAL A 264 -10.59 3.03 -16.31
N PRO A 265 -11.93 2.84 -16.35
CA PRO A 265 -12.82 3.77 -17.04
C PRO A 265 -12.80 5.16 -16.39
N GLN A 266 -12.93 6.22 -17.21
CA GLN A 266 -12.91 7.61 -16.74
C GLN A 266 -14.06 7.90 -15.75
N ALA A 267 -15.23 7.29 -15.97
CA ALA A 267 -16.38 7.38 -15.07
C ALA A 267 -16.45 6.15 -14.16
N LEU A 268 -16.12 6.34 -12.89
CA LEU A 268 -16.16 5.26 -11.88
C LEU A 268 -17.57 4.99 -11.33
N GLY A 269 -18.48 5.95 -11.41
CA GLY A 269 -19.83 5.82 -10.86
C GLY A 269 -19.84 5.52 -9.36
N ALA A 270 -20.65 4.53 -8.96
CA ALA A 270 -20.72 4.06 -7.57
C ALA A 270 -19.54 3.13 -7.18
N ALA A 271 -18.54 2.94 -8.04
CA ALA A 271 -17.39 2.10 -7.72
C ALA A 271 -16.61 2.71 -6.56
N GLY A 272 -16.69 2.06 -5.40
CA GLY A 272 -15.96 2.47 -4.21
C GLY A 272 -14.51 2.00 -4.19
N VAL A 273 -13.77 2.55 -3.22
CA VAL A 273 -12.37 2.24 -2.90
C VAL A 273 -12.05 0.74 -2.85
N GLY A 274 -12.95 -0.08 -2.30
CA GLY A 274 -12.73 -1.53 -2.18
C GLY A 274 -12.50 -2.24 -3.52
N ARG A 275 -13.10 -1.74 -4.61
CA ARG A 275 -12.86 -2.28 -5.96
C ARG A 275 -11.46 -1.97 -6.47
N ALA A 276 -10.90 -0.80 -6.12
CA ALA A 276 -9.53 -0.47 -6.49
C ALA A 276 -8.50 -1.31 -5.73
N VAL A 277 -8.74 -1.59 -4.45
CA VAL A 277 -7.93 -2.53 -3.66
C VAL A 277 -8.02 -3.94 -4.26
N ALA A 278 -9.23 -4.42 -4.55
CA ALA A 278 -9.42 -5.73 -5.19
C ALA A 278 -8.75 -5.81 -6.57
N HIS A 279 -8.82 -4.74 -7.36
CA HIS A 279 -8.13 -4.63 -8.64
C HIS A 279 -6.61 -4.74 -8.49
N GLY A 280 -6.00 -3.97 -7.57
CA GLY A 280 -4.56 -4.05 -7.32
C GLY A 280 -4.10 -5.42 -6.84
N SER A 281 -4.83 -6.01 -5.89
CA SER A 281 -4.56 -7.37 -5.39
C SER A 281 -4.70 -8.42 -6.49
N PHE A 282 -5.75 -8.35 -7.31
CA PHE A 282 -5.97 -9.27 -8.42
C PHE A 282 -4.85 -9.17 -9.46
N ALA A 283 -4.50 -7.94 -9.87
CA ALA A 283 -3.45 -7.72 -10.85
C ALA A 283 -2.10 -8.30 -10.38
N PHE A 284 -1.76 -8.11 -9.10
CA PHE A 284 -0.59 -8.73 -8.49
C PHE A 284 -0.66 -10.27 -8.54
N TRP A 285 -1.68 -10.88 -7.93
CA TRP A 285 -1.73 -12.34 -7.81
C TRP A 285 -1.84 -13.04 -9.15
N MET A 286 -2.55 -12.45 -10.12
CA MET A 286 -2.61 -12.98 -11.47
C MET A 286 -1.22 -12.98 -12.14
N ALA A 287 -0.46 -11.89 -11.99
CA ALA A 287 0.90 -11.81 -12.50
C ALA A 287 1.83 -12.85 -11.81
N GLN A 288 1.68 -13.06 -10.51
CA GLN A 288 2.43 -14.10 -9.79
C GLN A 288 2.10 -15.50 -10.28
N VAL A 289 0.82 -15.86 -10.40
CA VAL A 289 0.39 -17.20 -10.86
C VAL A 289 0.90 -17.47 -12.27
N LEU A 290 0.73 -16.52 -13.19
CA LEU A 290 1.20 -16.64 -14.57
C LEU A 290 2.73 -16.69 -14.63
N GLY A 291 3.43 -15.86 -13.86
CA GLY A 291 4.89 -15.84 -13.81
C GLY A 291 5.48 -17.15 -13.28
N VAL A 292 4.88 -17.72 -12.23
CA VAL A 292 5.25 -19.05 -11.71
C VAL A 292 4.99 -20.12 -12.77
N GLY A 293 3.85 -20.08 -13.45
CA GLY A 293 3.53 -20.99 -14.55
C GLY A 293 4.57 -20.93 -15.69
N LEU A 294 4.94 -19.73 -16.13
CA LEU A 294 5.98 -19.51 -17.14
C LEU A 294 7.34 -20.02 -16.66
N SER A 295 7.68 -19.82 -15.39
CA SER A 295 8.94 -20.30 -14.80
C SER A 295 8.99 -21.82 -14.78
N ILE A 296 7.89 -22.50 -14.44
CA ILE A 296 7.80 -23.97 -14.49
C ILE A 296 7.97 -24.48 -15.93
N LEU A 297 7.34 -23.81 -16.90
CA LEU A 297 7.51 -24.17 -18.31
C LEU A 297 8.96 -23.99 -18.78
N ALA A 298 9.63 -22.90 -18.37
CA ALA A 298 11.04 -22.67 -18.68
C ALA A 298 11.95 -23.76 -18.07
N LEU A 299 11.70 -24.13 -16.81
CA LEU A 299 12.42 -25.22 -16.13
C LEU A 299 12.24 -26.57 -16.81
N ARG A 300 11.08 -26.82 -17.43
CA ARG A 300 10.82 -28.05 -18.20
C ARG A 300 11.40 -28.00 -19.62
N ALA A 301 11.53 -26.80 -20.21
CA ALA A 301 11.95 -26.62 -21.59
C ALA A 301 13.47 -26.46 -21.75
N MET A 302 14.19 -26.05 -20.70
CA MET A 302 15.63 -25.79 -20.75
C MET A 302 16.44 -26.83 -19.98
N SER A 303 17.61 -27.18 -20.50
CA SER A 303 18.61 -27.93 -19.74
C SER A 303 19.23 -27.07 -18.62
N TRP A 304 19.78 -27.71 -17.59
CA TRP A 304 20.48 -27.04 -16.49
C TRP A 304 21.58 -26.07 -16.98
N SER A 305 22.32 -26.45 -18.02
CA SER A 305 23.37 -25.58 -18.60
C SER A 305 22.82 -24.32 -19.26
N GLN A 306 21.64 -24.41 -19.90
CA GLN A 306 20.96 -23.26 -20.50
C GLN A 306 20.39 -22.36 -19.41
N LEU A 307 19.81 -22.94 -18.36
CA LEU A 307 19.28 -22.20 -17.22
C LEU A 307 20.38 -21.44 -16.48
N ALA A 308 21.52 -22.08 -16.22
CA ALA A 308 22.67 -21.45 -15.56
C ALA A 308 23.26 -20.29 -16.39
N ARG A 309 23.35 -20.45 -17.71
CA ARG A 309 23.76 -19.35 -18.59
C ARG A 309 22.74 -18.22 -18.59
N ALA A 310 21.45 -18.55 -18.65
CA ALA A 310 20.37 -17.56 -18.64
C ALA A 310 20.36 -16.77 -17.31
N SER A 311 20.51 -17.41 -16.15
CA SER A 311 20.51 -16.72 -14.86
C SER A 311 21.68 -15.75 -14.68
N SER A 312 22.81 -16.02 -15.34
CA SER A 312 23.97 -15.12 -15.37
C SER A 312 23.87 -13.99 -16.40
N SER A 313 22.84 -14.00 -17.26
CA SER A 313 22.72 -13.05 -18.37
C SER A 313 21.87 -11.82 -18.00
N ASN A 314 22.44 -10.63 -18.19
CA ASN A 314 21.70 -9.37 -18.09
C ASN A 314 20.49 -9.32 -19.06
N SER A 315 20.61 -9.93 -20.24
CA SER A 315 19.50 -9.95 -21.21
C SER A 315 18.31 -10.76 -20.71
N ALA A 316 18.55 -11.85 -19.99
CA ALA A 316 17.50 -12.67 -19.39
C ALA A 316 16.82 -11.95 -18.22
N ALA A 317 17.57 -11.19 -17.42
CA ALA A 317 17.01 -10.36 -16.35
C ALA A 317 16.10 -9.26 -16.92
N VAL A 318 16.55 -8.54 -17.95
CA VAL A 318 15.75 -7.51 -18.64
C VAL A 318 14.51 -8.13 -19.29
N PHE A 319 14.66 -9.28 -19.96
CA PHE A 319 13.53 -9.99 -20.54
C PHE A 319 12.52 -10.43 -19.49
N SER A 320 12.98 -10.97 -18.36
CA SER A 320 12.12 -11.39 -17.25
C SER A 320 11.35 -10.21 -16.65
N LEU A 321 12.00 -9.05 -16.51
CA LEU A 321 11.34 -7.82 -16.10
C LEU A 321 10.29 -7.37 -17.12
N ALA A 322 10.60 -7.40 -18.42
CA ALA A 322 9.65 -7.05 -19.47
C ALA A 322 8.42 -7.97 -19.47
N VAL A 323 8.64 -9.29 -19.34
CA VAL A 323 7.57 -10.27 -19.18
C VAL A 323 6.74 -9.97 -17.93
N TYR A 324 7.37 -9.69 -16.80
CA TYR A 324 6.68 -9.37 -15.56
C TYR A 324 5.80 -8.11 -15.72
N ILE A 325 6.33 -7.03 -16.31
CA ILE A 325 5.56 -5.82 -16.61
C ILE A 325 4.37 -6.14 -17.54
N ALA A 326 4.56 -6.97 -18.57
CA ALA A 326 3.48 -7.37 -19.46
C ALA A 326 2.38 -8.14 -18.72
N LEU A 327 2.74 -9.05 -17.81
CA LEU A 327 1.79 -9.77 -16.95
C LEU A 327 1.03 -8.83 -16.01
N LEU A 328 1.70 -7.82 -15.46
CA LEU A 328 1.04 -6.80 -14.62
C LEU A 328 0.09 -5.92 -15.43
N VAL A 329 0.48 -5.51 -16.65
CA VAL A 329 -0.40 -4.77 -17.56
C VAL A 329 -1.63 -5.60 -17.89
N LEU A 330 -1.44 -6.88 -18.23
CA LEU A 330 -2.53 -7.82 -18.46
C LEU A 330 -3.44 -7.95 -17.22
N GLY A 331 -2.85 -8.02 -16.02
CA GLY A 331 -3.53 -7.97 -14.72
C GLY A 331 -4.39 -6.73 -14.54
N CYS A 332 -3.84 -5.55 -14.81
CA CYS A 332 -4.58 -4.29 -14.76
C CYS A 332 -5.73 -4.25 -15.79
N VAL A 333 -5.53 -4.78 -17.00
CA VAL A 333 -6.59 -4.80 -18.03
C VAL A 333 -7.73 -5.75 -17.67
N ILE A 334 -7.40 -6.99 -17.27
CA ILE A 334 -8.42 -7.97 -16.86
C ILE A 334 -9.11 -7.52 -15.58
N GLY A 335 -8.35 -7.01 -14.61
CA GLY A 335 -8.89 -6.46 -13.36
C GLY A 335 -9.83 -5.29 -13.62
N ALA A 336 -9.46 -4.37 -14.53
CA ALA A 336 -10.34 -3.26 -14.90
C ALA A 336 -11.68 -3.77 -15.48
N ARG A 337 -11.63 -4.76 -16.37
CA ARG A 337 -12.84 -5.40 -16.93
C ARG A 337 -13.66 -6.12 -15.86
N LEU A 338 -13.02 -6.79 -14.91
CA LEU A 338 -13.71 -7.56 -13.88
C LEU A 338 -14.40 -6.65 -12.85
N PHE A 339 -13.70 -5.63 -12.36
CA PHE A 339 -14.17 -4.80 -11.24
C PHE A 339 -14.97 -3.55 -11.65
N TYR A 340 -14.91 -3.14 -12.93
CA TYR A 340 -15.60 -1.94 -13.41
C TYR A 340 -16.58 -2.18 -14.57
N ARG A 341 -16.83 -3.42 -15.03
CA ARG A 341 -17.75 -3.77 -16.16
C ARG A 341 -19.20 -3.29 -16.02
N ARG A 342 -19.71 -3.17 -14.79
CA ARG A 342 -21.17 -3.11 -14.53
C ARG A 342 -21.90 -1.87 -15.07
N ARG A 343 -21.24 -0.89 -15.67
CA ARG A 343 -21.90 0.33 -16.17
C ARG A 343 -21.90 0.55 -17.68
N ASN A 344 -21.10 -0.19 -18.45
CA ASN A 344 -21.28 -0.13 -19.91
C ASN A 344 -22.61 -0.80 -20.27
N ALA A 345 -22.91 -1.96 -19.68
CA ALA A 345 -24.20 -2.62 -19.85
C ALA A 345 -25.40 -1.73 -19.44
N GLU A 346 -25.32 -0.99 -18.34
CA GLU A 346 -26.42 -0.15 -17.82
C GLU A 346 -26.63 1.12 -18.68
N ARG A 347 -25.54 1.72 -19.17
CA ARG A 347 -25.58 2.86 -20.10
C ARG A 347 -26.05 2.43 -21.49
N ASP A 348 -25.56 1.30 -22.00
CA ASP A 348 -25.99 0.75 -23.29
C ASP A 348 -27.46 0.36 -23.24
N THR A 349 -27.95 -0.22 -22.14
CA THR A 349 -29.40 -0.47 -21.95
C THR A 349 -30.24 0.81 -21.82
N LEU A 350 -29.69 1.90 -21.27
CA LEU A 350 -30.42 3.17 -21.15
C LEU A 350 -30.44 3.95 -22.49
N ILE A 351 -29.40 3.80 -23.29
CA ILE A 351 -29.32 4.31 -24.67
C ILE A 351 -30.23 3.50 -25.59
N ASP A 352 -30.19 2.16 -25.52
CA ASP A 352 -31.10 1.27 -26.27
C ASP A 352 -32.57 1.43 -25.84
N ALA A 353 -32.83 1.83 -24.58
CA ALA A 353 -34.18 2.14 -24.10
C ALA A 353 -34.62 3.58 -24.38
N GLY A 354 -33.83 4.40 -25.08
CA GLY A 354 -34.16 5.77 -25.45
C GLY A 354 -34.35 6.73 -24.26
N ARG A 355 -33.71 6.47 -23.11
CA ARG A 355 -33.89 7.27 -21.89
C ARG A 355 -32.77 8.28 -21.60
N VAL A 356 -31.79 8.42 -22.51
CA VAL A 356 -30.74 9.45 -22.47
C VAL A 356 -30.47 9.93 -23.88
#